data_AF-A0A2D9C514-F1
#
_entry.id   AF-A0A2D9C514-F1
#
_cell.length_a   1.000
_cell.length_b   1.000
_cell.length_c   1.000
_cell.angle_alpha   90.00
_cell.angle_beta   90.00
_cell.angle_gamma   90.00
#
_symmetry.space_group_name_H-M   'P 1'
#
loop_
_entity.id
_entity.type
_entity.pdbx_description
1 polymer ?
#
loop_
_entity_poly.entity_id
_entity_poly.type
_entity_poly.pdbx_seq_one_letter_code
_entity_poly.pdbx_strand_id
1 'polypeptide(L)' 'MEQYEIEKGVPMPNGYGSKYSILKRMKKGDSIVIGTGFVAAIRQAAKAWDIKIATRRENLNHHRIWRAD' A
#
# COMPACT_ATOMS: atom_id res chain seq x y z
N MET A 1 9.20 -25.47 -24.16
CA MET A 1 8.48 -24.28 -24.67
C MET A 1 7.56 -23.83 -23.56
N GLU A 2 7.93 -22.80 -22.81
CA GLU A 2 7.05 -22.26 -21.77
C GLU A 2 5.92 -21.46 -22.45
N GLN A 3 4.69 -21.93 -22.25
CA GLN A 3 3.48 -21.34 -22.78
C GLN A 3 2.98 -20.35 -21.72
N TYR A 4 3.24 -19.05 -21.93
CA TYR A 4 2.70 -18.02 -21.06
C TYR A 4 1.18 -17.93 -21.26
N GLU A 5 0.40 -18.21 -20.21
CA GLU A 5 -1.03 -17.95 -20.19
C GLU A 5 -1.28 -16.54 -19.64
N ILE A 6 -1.97 -15.71 -20.43
CA ILE A 6 -2.41 -14.38 -20.00
C ILE A 6 -3.74 -14.56 -19.25
N GLU A 7 -3.74 -14.33 -17.93
CA GLU A 7 -4.96 -14.32 -17.12
C GLU A 7 -5.92 -13.23 -17.61
N LYS A 8 -7.10 -13.64 -18.08
CA LYS A 8 -8.19 -12.74 -18.48
C LYS A 8 -9.01 -12.35 -17.25
N GLY A 9 -9.27 -11.05 -17.08
CA GLY A 9 -10.13 -10.54 -16.01
C GLY A 9 -9.40 -9.92 -14.82
N VAL A 10 -8.06 -9.93 -14.82
CA VAL A 10 -7.29 -9.08 -13.90
C VAL A 10 -7.33 -7.65 -14.46
N PRO A 11 -8.00 -6.70 -13.79
CA PRO A 11 -8.01 -5.32 -14.27
C PRO A 11 -6.56 -4.84 -14.35
N MET A 12 -6.12 -4.53 -15.56
CA MET A 12 -4.83 -3.89 -15.79
C MET A 12 -4.85 -2.60 -14.96
N PRO A 13 -3.91 -2.38 -14.03
CA PRO A 13 -3.94 -1.21 -13.16
C PRO A 13 -3.76 0.03 -14.02
N ASN A 14 -4.90 0.61 -14.42
CA ASN A 14 -4.95 1.83 -15.21
C ASN A 14 -4.31 2.94 -14.39
N GLY A 15 -3.08 3.30 -14.77
CA GLY A 15 -2.50 4.61 -14.56
C GLY A 15 -2.25 5.06 -13.12
N TYR A 16 -0.99 4.95 -12.69
CA TYR A 16 -0.28 5.94 -11.87
C TYR A 16 -1.02 6.55 -10.66
N GLY A 17 -1.26 5.72 -9.65
CA GLY A 17 -1.08 6.16 -8.27
C GLY A 17 0.26 5.65 -7.78
N SER A 18 1.13 6.48 -7.18
CA SER A 18 2.25 5.90 -6.41
C SER A 18 1.65 4.91 -5.42
N LYS A 19 2.34 3.82 -5.05
CA LYS A 19 1.83 2.83 -4.06
C LYS A 19 1.33 3.48 -2.76
N TYR A 20 1.69 4.74 -2.53
CA TYR A 20 1.34 5.57 -1.39
C TYR A 20 -0.01 6.29 -1.54
N SER A 21 -0.53 6.49 -2.76
CA SER A 21 -1.86 7.09 -3.00
C SER A 21 -2.99 6.28 -2.35
N ILE A 22 -2.73 5.03 -2.00
CA ILE A 22 -3.63 4.20 -1.19
C ILE A 22 -4.00 4.87 0.14
N LEU A 23 -3.09 5.65 0.75
CA LEU A 23 -3.36 6.37 2.00
C LEU A 23 -4.50 7.39 1.87
N LYS A 24 -4.69 7.95 0.66
CA LYS A 24 -5.80 8.88 0.36
C LYS A 24 -7.13 8.15 0.18
N ARG A 25 -7.09 6.86 -0.13
CA ARG A 25 -8.27 6.00 -0.32
C ARG A 25 -8.69 5.29 0.96
N MET A 26 -7.76 5.11 1.90
CA MET A 26 -8.03 4.56 3.23
C MET A 26 -8.89 5.53 4.04
N LYS A 27 -9.97 5.02 4.60
CA LYS A 27 -10.79 5.69 5.61
C LYS A 27 -10.21 5.42 7.00
N LYS A 28 -10.62 6.23 7.99
CA LYS A 28 -10.29 5.99 9.39
C LYS A 28 -10.63 4.56 9.81
N GLY A 29 -9.67 3.86 10.41
CA GLY A 29 -9.80 2.47 10.83
C GLY A 29 -9.38 1.44 9.78
N ASP A 30 -9.26 1.82 8.50
CA ASP A 30 -8.77 0.91 7.46
C ASP A 30 -7.31 0.52 7.72
N SER A 31 -6.96 -0.68 7.26
CA SER A 31 -5.57 -1.16 7.29
C SER A 31 -5.13 -1.78 5.98
N ILE A 32 -3.84 -1.67 5.69
CA ILE A 32 -3.19 -2.32 4.55
C ILE A 32 -1.89 -2.98 4.98
N VAL A 33 -1.55 -4.09 4.33
CA VAL A 33 -0.25 -4.74 4.46
C VAL A 33 0.62 -4.34 3.27
N ILE A 34 1.84 -3.90 3.55
CA ILE A 34 2.82 -3.51 2.54
C ILE A 34 4.16 -4.19 2.81
N GLY A 35 5.00 -4.27 1.79
CA GLY A 35 6.38 -4.71 1.94
C GLY A 35 7.22 -3.73 2.79
N THR A 36 8.15 -4.25 3.59
CA THR A 36 9.03 -3.47 4.49
C THR A 36 9.75 -2.32 3.77
N GLY A 37 10.21 -2.54 2.53
CA GLY A 37 10.88 -1.51 1.73
C GLY A 37 10.03 -0.28 1.42
N PHE A 38 8.70 -0.36 1.54
CA PHE A 38 7.78 0.75 1.25
C PHE A 38 7.35 1.53 2.48
N VAL A 39 7.68 1.08 3.70
CA VAL A 39 7.24 1.71 4.95
C VAL A 39 7.75 3.14 5.08
N ALA A 40 9.03 3.37 4.76
CA ALA A 40 9.63 4.70 4.84
C ALA A 40 8.92 5.68 3.90
N ALA A 41 8.61 5.25 2.68
CA ALA A 41 7.92 6.09 1.71
C ALA A 41 6.45 6.35 2.07
N ILE A 42 5.76 5.36 2.64
CA ILE A 42 4.41 5.58 3.20
C ILE A 42 4.43 6.59 4.34
N ARG A 43 5.39 6.51 5.26
CA ARG A 43 5.52 7.48 6.36
C ARG A 43 5.75 8.90 5.84
N GLN A 44 6.60 9.06 4.82
CA GLN A 44 6.83 10.36 4.19
C GLN A 44 5.57 10.89 3.50
N ALA A 45 4.86 10.04 2.76
CA ALA A 45 3.60 10.43 2.13
C ALA A 45 2.53 10.81 3.16
N ALA A 46 2.42 10.06 4.26
CA ALA A 46 1.50 10.36 5.35
C ALA A 46 1.80 11.73 5.98
N LYS A 47 3.07 12.02 6.24
CA LYS A 47 3.51 13.34 6.74
C LYS A 47 3.20 14.47 5.75
N ALA A 48 3.47 14.26 4.45
CA ALA A 48 3.25 15.27 3.43
C ALA A 48 1.76 15.60 3.22
N TRP A 49 0.85 14.67 3.54
CA TRP A 49 -0.58 14.83 3.36
C TRP A 49 -1.35 15.04 4.67
N ASP A 50 -0.64 15.25 5.79
CA ASP A 50 -1.21 15.39 7.13
C ASP A 50 -2.17 14.24 7.50
N ILE A 51 -1.72 13.01 7.24
CA ILE A 51 -2.46 11.78 7.48
C ILE A 51 -1.84 11.07 8.68
N LYS A 52 -2.63 10.79 9.73
CA LYS A 52 -2.15 10.00 10.86
C LYS A 52 -2.23 8.51 10.54
N ILE A 53 -1.10 7.83 10.70
CA ILE A 53 -1.00 6.37 10.55
C ILE A 53 -0.37 5.72 11.77
N ALA A 54 -0.79 4.48 12.04
CA ALA A 54 -0.06 3.56 12.91
C ALA A 54 0.59 2.47 12.06
N THR A 55 1.75 1.96 12.47
CA THR A 55 2.46 0.89 11.75
C THR A 55 2.88 -0.22 12.70
N ARG A 56 2.72 -1.48 12.29
CA ARG A 56 3.21 -2.66 13.01
C ARG A 56 3.92 -3.60 12.04
N ARG A 57 5.00 -4.22 12.48
CA ARG A 57 5.64 -5.30 11.73
C ARG A 57 4.84 -6.59 11.89
N GLU A 58 4.45 -7.20 10.78
CA GLU A 58 3.75 -8.50 10.77
C GLU A 58 4.76 -9.65 10.63
N ASN A 59 5.74 -9.48 9.74
CA ASN A 59 6.82 -10.45 9.53
C ASN A 59 8.10 -9.76 9.02
N LEU A 60 9.12 -10.54 8.63
CA LEU A 60 10.39 -10.00 8.15
C LEU A 60 10.20 -9.01 6.98
N ASN A 61 9.28 -9.33 6.08
CA ASN A 61 9.11 -8.68 4.79
C ASN A 61 7.89 -7.75 4.72
N HIS A 62 7.02 -7.75 5.73
CA HIS A 62 5.75 -7.03 5.69
C HIS A 62 5.43 -6.25 6.95
N HIS A 63 4.78 -5.11 6.74
CA HIS A 63 4.23 -4.25 7.78
C HIS A 63 2.76 -3.98 7.50
N ARG A 64 1.97 -3.94 8.57
CA ARG A 64 0.61 -3.45 8.54
C ARG A 64 0.58 -1.98 8.91
N ILE A 65 -0.24 -1.22 8.21
CA ILE A 65 -0.43 0.20 8.40
C ILE A 65 -1.91 0.47 8.57
N TRP A 66 -2.28 1.22 9.62
CA TRP A 66 -3.64 1.67 9.87
C TRP A 66 -3.76 3.16 9.63
N ARG A 67 -4.89 3.59 9.10
CA ARG A 67 -5.30 4.99 9.09
C ARG A 67 -5.93 5.33 10.44
N ALA A 68 -5.30 6.22 11.19
CA ALA A 68 -5.70 6.56 12.56
C ALA A 68 -6.70 7.73 12.63
N ASP A 69 -6.75 8.57 11.60
CA ASP A 69 -7.66 9.73 11.49
C ASP A 69 -8.58 9.70 10.29
#